data_AF-A0A439Q0I9-F1
#
_entry.id   AF-A0A439Q0I9-F1
#
_cell.length_a   1.000
_cell.length_b   1.000
_cell.length_c   1.000
_cell.angle_alpha   90.00
_cell.angle_beta   90.00
_cell.angle_gamma   90.00
#
_symmetry.space_group_name_H-M   'P 1'
#
loop_
_entity.id
_entity.type
_entity.pdbx_description
1 polymer ?
#
loop_
_entity_poly.entity_id
_entity_poly.type
_entity_poly.pdbx_seq_one_letter_code
_entity_poly.pdbx_strand_id
1 'polypeptide(L)'
;MDRVFVEYYEEELTHIRGLAAEFADMHPAVARNLSLDTVPCPDPYVERLLDGVAFLAARTRLKVDAERSRFSRSVLDVLYPDLVTPAPATAMAVLKPGQQVQSMIAGHVVKRNTRLVSSLQPGLSTRCTFTTAQETTLWPITITSVSYFQDRSGLAAAGITPIGGVGGEAALRITLGRAGKGKLNELALDRLDLYFAGRTKAPLLFDASIGACSAVGARAEGKANPLSPLPGPEMVGISDDEALMPRTRPTFEGYRLLREYFMMPERFHYVRVSGLQSVVRRCEAGVEIIFMFRRPVPELADVTPADFELFATPIINLFERDCNVIELDPRRTRQVLHADRTRARDFEIYRVTHVEDADAEGTDAEIPELFSLGQNRINGWVYSTERRPRRATEDERRDGLTRTSYTGDDVFLSVSRPAGSPANRPLKRVDIMALCTNRDLPILDDTPTLTL
;
A
#
# COMPACT_ATOMS: atom_id res chain seq x y z
N MET A 1 24.65 -7.82 -20.98
CA MET A 1 24.97 -9.17 -20.46
C MET A 1 25.23 -8.99 -18.97
N ASP A 2 24.68 -9.86 -18.12
CA ASP A 2 24.65 -9.63 -16.66
C ASP A 2 26.06 -9.73 -16.07
N ARG A 3 26.54 -8.67 -15.38
CA ARG A 3 27.89 -8.61 -14.77
C ARG A 3 28.09 -9.77 -13.80
N VAL A 4 27.03 -10.16 -13.11
CA VAL A 4 27.02 -11.30 -12.17
C VAL A 4 27.33 -12.61 -12.89
N PHE A 5 26.77 -12.85 -14.08
CA PHE A 5 27.02 -14.11 -14.79
C PHE A 5 28.48 -14.24 -15.24
N VAL A 6 29.13 -13.13 -15.60
CA VAL A 6 30.55 -13.11 -15.99
C VAL A 6 31.43 -13.52 -14.81
N GLU A 7 31.14 -13.04 -13.60
CA GLU A 7 31.86 -13.42 -12.38
C GLU A 7 31.74 -14.94 -12.12
N TYR A 8 30.52 -15.51 -12.20
CA TYR A 8 30.33 -16.96 -12.08
C TYR A 8 31.09 -17.74 -13.16
N TYR A 9 31.10 -17.24 -14.40
CA TYR A 9 31.84 -17.87 -15.50
C TYR A 9 33.35 -17.88 -15.24
N GLU A 10 33.92 -16.76 -14.82
CA GLU A 10 35.35 -16.63 -14.52
C GLU A 10 35.77 -17.50 -13.32
N GLU A 11 34.92 -17.59 -12.29
CA GLU A 11 35.12 -18.50 -11.16
C GLU A 11 35.11 -19.97 -11.59
N GLU A 12 34.10 -20.40 -12.36
CA GLU A 12 34.01 -21.80 -12.83
C GLU A 12 35.13 -22.15 -13.80
N LEU A 13 35.55 -21.22 -14.66
CA LEU A 13 36.68 -21.43 -15.56
C LEU A 13 37.98 -21.60 -14.77
N THR A 14 38.19 -20.78 -13.74
CA THR A 14 39.34 -20.92 -12.83
C THR A 14 39.30 -22.25 -12.10
N HIS A 15 38.12 -22.67 -11.61
CA HIS A 15 37.93 -23.94 -10.92
C HIS A 15 38.21 -25.14 -11.82
N ILE A 16 37.67 -25.15 -13.05
CA ILE A 16 37.88 -26.23 -14.03
C ILE A 16 39.35 -26.32 -14.42
N ARG A 17 40.05 -25.20 -14.61
CA ARG A 17 41.49 -25.19 -14.87
C ARG A 17 42.29 -25.74 -13.69
N GLY A 18 41.89 -25.43 -12.46
CA GLY A 18 42.47 -26.03 -11.25
C GLY A 18 42.28 -27.56 -11.20
N LEU A 19 41.06 -28.04 -11.46
CA LEU A 19 40.76 -29.48 -11.53
C LEU A 19 41.53 -30.18 -12.64
N ALA A 20 41.74 -29.53 -13.79
CA ALA A 20 42.54 -30.07 -14.88
C ALA A 20 44.01 -30.23 -14.48
N ALA A 21 44.57 -29.27 -13.73
CA ALA A 21 45.94 -29.37 -13.19
C ALA A 21 46.06 -30.51 -12.16
N GLU A 22 45.12 -30.61 -11.21
CA GLU A 22 45.09 -31.71 -10.24
C GLU A 22 44.96 -33.08 -10.93
N PHE A 23 44.14 -33.17 -11.98
CA PHE A 23 44.02 -34.38 -12.80
C PHE A 23 45.31 -34.71 -13.54
N ALA A 24 46.01 -33.70 -14.06
CA ALA A 24 47.29 -33.89 -14.74
C ALA A 24 48.39 -34.39 -13.80
N ASP A 25 48.43 -33.89 -12.56
CA ASP A 25 49.36 -34.37 -11.53
C ASP A 25 49.10 -35.82 -11.15
N MET A 26 47.82 -36.21 -10.99
CA MET A 26 47.43 -37.58 -10.62
C MET A 26 47.54 -38.57 -11.80
N HIS A 27 47.28 -38.12 -13.03
CA HIS A 27 47.21 -38.98 -14.22
C HIS A 27 47.99 -38.40 -15.42
N PRO A 28 49.33 -38.25 -15.34
CA PRO A 28 50.12 -37.54 -16.36
C PRO A 28 50.03 -38.14 -17.77
N ALA A 29 49.92 -39.47 -17.88
CA ALA A 29 49.82 -40.14 -19.17
C ALA A 29 48.50 -39.83 -19.89
N VAL A 30 47.39 -39.75 -19.14
CA VAL A 30 46.06 -39.44 -19.69
C VAL A 30 45.94 -37.95 -20.00
N ALA A 31 46.44 -37.09 -19.10
CA ALA A 31 46.41 -35.65 -19.31
C ALA A 31 47.21 -35.20 -20.54
N ARG A 32 48.37 -35.80 -20.82
CA ARG A 32 49.12 -35.53 -22.06
C ARG A 32 48.36 -35.92 -23.33
N ASN A 33 47.61 -37.02 -23.31
CA ASN A 33 46.78 -37.43 -24.45
C ASN A 33 45.61 -36.45 -24.70
N LEU A 34 45.20 -35.71 -23.68
CA LEU A 34 44.13 -34.71 -23.73
C LEU A 34 44.67 -33.27 -23.78
N SER A 35 46.00 -33.08 -23.84
CA SER A 35 46.67 -31.78 -23.79
C SER A 35 46.33 -30.94 -22.54
N LEU A 36 46.09 -31.57 -21.39
CA LEU A 36 45.77 -30.90 -20.12
C LEU A 36 47.01 -30.69 -19.21
N ASP A 37 48.21 -30.89 -19.75
CA ASP A 37 49.48 -30.81 -19.02
C ASP A 37 49.99 -29.37 -18.82
N THR A 38 49.39 -28.39 -19.50
CA THR A 38 49.65 -26.96 -19.31
C THR A 38 48.35 -26.17 -19.21
N VAL A 39 48.37 -25.10 -18.41
CA VAL A 39 47.22 -24.20 -18.20
C VAL A 39 47.65 -22.77 -18.60
N PRO A 40 46.97 -22.10 -19.55
CA PRO A 40 45.82 -22.58 -20.35
C PRO A 40 46.19 -23.73 -21.31
N CYS A 41 45.20 -24.53 -21.72
CA CYS A 41 45.40 -25.66 -22.61
C CYS A 41 45.94 -25.18 -23.98
N PRO A 42 46.99 -25.83 -24.51
CA PRO A 42 47.60 -25.41 -25.77
C PRO A 42 46.76 -25.81 -26.99
N ASP A 43 45.84 -26.79 -26.86
CA ASP A 43 44.87 -27.13 -27.89
C ASP A 43 43.65 -26.18 -27.81
N PRO A 44 43.42 -25.32 -28.82
CA PRO A 44 42.31 -24.37 -28.81
C PRO A 44 40.92 -25.02 -28.77
N TYR A 45 40.75 -26.25 -29.26
CA TYR A 45 39.46 -26.95 -29.24
C TYR A 45 39.15 -27.49 -27.85
N VAL A 46 40.16 -28.02 -27.16
CA VAL A 46 40.02 -28.48 -25.78
C VAL A 46 39.79 -27.30 -24.84
N GLU A 47 40.55 -26.20 -24.99
CA GLU A 47 40.33 -24.99 -24.20
C GLU A 47 38.91 -24.43 -24.41
N ARG A 48 38.43 -24.36 -25.65
CA ARG A 48 37.05 -23.92 -25.95
C ARG A 48 35.98 -24.87 -25.41
N LEU A 49 36.29 -26.16 -25.31
CA LEU A 49 35.41 -27.12 -24.65
C LEU A 49 35.34 -26.85 -23.15
N LEU A 50 36.49 -26.60 -22.50
CA LEU A 50 36.54 -26.23 -21.08
C LEU A 50 35.80 -24.91 -20.81
N ASP A 51 35.97 -23.90 -21.67
CA ASP A 51 35.18 -22.66 -21.64
C ASP A 51 33.67 -22.95 -21.76
N GLY A 52 33.27 -23.83 -22.69
CA GLY A 52 31.88 -24.24 -22.87
C GLY A 52 31.31 -24.95 -21.63
N VAL A 53 32.10 -25.82 -21.01
CA VAL A 53 31.73 -26.52 -19.75
C VAL A 53 31.62 -25.51 -18.60
N ALA A 54 32.57 -24.59 -18.47
CA ALA A 54 32.53 -23.51 -17.47
C ALA A 54 31.27 -22.65 -17.62
N PHE A 55 30.90 -22.30 -18.86
CA PHE A 55 29.68 -21.54 -19.14
C PHE A 55 28.41 -22.27 -18.70
N LEU A 56 28.31 -23.58 -18.96
CA LEU A 56 27.15 -24.40 -18.55
C LEU A 56 27.11 -24.63 -17.04
N ALA A 57 28.28 -24.87 -16.41
CA ALA A 57 28.42 -25.02 -14.97
C ALA A 57 28.03 -23.72 -14.25
N ALA A 58 28.57 -22.58 -14.69
CA ALA A 58 28.26 -21.25 -14.16
C ALA A 58 26.76 -20.95 -14.22
N ARG A 59 26.12 -21.28 -15.36
CA ARG A 59 24.66 -21.12 -15.51
C ARG A 59 23.86 -21.99 -14.56
N THR A 60 24.35 -23.20 -14.27
CA THR A 60 23.71 -24.13 -13.34
C THR A 60 23.86 -23.66 -11.91
N ARG A 61 25.08 -23.30 -11.50
CA ARG A 61 25.39 -22.78 -10.17
C ARG A 61 24.63 -21.48 -9.87
N LEU A 62 24.63 -20.53 -10.80
CA LEU A 62 23.85 -19.29 -10.69
C LEU A 62 22.35 -19.57 -10.47
N LYS A 63 21.79 -20.58 -11.16
CA LYS A 63 20.39 -20.98 -10.96
C LYS A 63 20.15 -21.61 -9.59
N VAL A 64 21.03 -22.50 -9.14
CA VAL A 64 20.92 -23.16 -7.83
C VAL A 64 20.99 -22.12 -6.70
N ASP A 65 21.93 -21.19 -6.78
CA ASP A 65 22.06 -20.11 -5.79
C ASP A 65 20.82 -19.21 -5.78
N ALA A 66 20.24 -18.92 -6.95
CA ALA A 66 18.99 -18.17 -7.05
C ALA A 66 17.79 -18.90 -6.41
N GLU A 67 17.74 -20.25 -6.40
CA GLU A 67 16.66 -21.01 -5.75
C GLU A 67 16.68 -20.85 -4.22
N ARG A 68 17.87 -20.67 -3.60
CA ARG A 68 17.97 -20.43 -2.15
C ARG A 68 17.22 -19.17 -1.74
N SER A 69 17.42 -18.08 -2.48
CA SER A 69 16.70 -16.81 -2.24
C SER A 69 15.20 -16.95 -2.46
N ARG A 70 14.78 -17.74 -3.46
CA ARG A 70 13.35 -18.01 -3.71
C ARG A 70 12.71 -18.78 -2.57
N PHE A 71 13.37 -19.82 -2.06
CA PHE A 71 12.89 -20.57 -0.91
C PHE A 71 12.69 -19.66 0.31
N SER A 72 13.68 -18.83 0.64
CA SER A 72 13.55 -17.85 1.74
C SER A 72 12.38 -16.89 1.52
N ARG A 73 12.19 -16.38 0.29
CA ARG A 73 11.05 -15.51 -0.05
C ARG A 73 9.72 -16.22 0.11
N SER A 74 9.59 -17.48 -0.33
CA SER A 74 8.37 -18.27 -0.16
C SER A 74 8.03 -18.53 1.30
N VAL A 75 9.04 -18.83 2.14
CA VAL A 75 8.82 -18.96 3.59
C VAL A 75 8.36 -17.63 4.20
N LEU A 76 8.95 -16.51 3.80
CA LEU A 76 8.51 -15.19 4.23
C LEU A 76 7.13 -14.82 3.70
N ASP A 77 6.73 -15.27 2.51
CA ASP A 77 5.39 -14.99 1.98
C ASP A 77 4.31 -15.66 2.84
N VAL A 78 4.57 -16.89 3.32
CA VAL A 78 3.70 -17.58 4.28
C VAL A 78 3.76 -16.91 5.66
N LEU A 79 4.96 -16.55 6.13
CA LEU A 79 5.19 -16.11 7.51
C LEU A 79 4.97 -14.61 7.75
N TYR A 80 5.14 -13.77 6.74
CA TYR A 80 4.96 -12.32 6.78
C TYR A 80 4.74 -11.77 5.36
N PRO A 81 3.58 -12.04 4.73
CA PRO A 81 3.33 -11.67 3.33
C PRO A 81 3.53 -10.17 3.07
N ASP A 82 3.24 -9.35 4.08
CA ASP A 82 3.38 -7.90 4.01
C ASP A 82 4.81 -7.39 3.78
N LEU A 83 5.83 -8.18 4.14
CA LEU A 83 7.23 -7.79 3.97
C LEU A 83 7.78 -8.06 2.56
N VAL A 84 7.12 -8.93 1.78
CA VAL A 84 7.59 -9.37 0.46
C VAL A 84 6.70 -8.91 -0.70
N THR A 85 5.55 -8.32 -0.38
CA THR A 85 4.66 -7.66 -1.35
C THR A 85 5.16 -6.29 -1.79
N PRO A 86 4.96 -5.90 -3.07
CA PRO A 86 5.28 -4.55 -3.52
C PRO A 86 4.43 -3.52 -2.77
N ALA A 87 4.99 -2.33 -2.54
CA ALA A 87 4.26 -1.22 -1.95
C ALA A 87 3.30 -0.62 -3.00
N PRO A 88 1.97 -0.62 -2.76
CA PRO A 88 1.04 0.03 -3.67
C PRO A 88 1.23 1.55 -3.63
N ALA A 89 0.85 2.24 -4.72
CA ALA A 89 0.81 3.69 -4.72
C ALA A 89 -0.28 4.19 -3.75
N THR A 90 0.03 5.22 -2.97
CA THR A 90 -0.87 5.81 -1.97
C THR A 90 -0.88 7.32 -2.07
N ALA A 91 -1.99 7.95 -1.70
CA ALA A 91 -2.10 9.40 -1.69
C ALA A 91 -3.16 9.87 -0.67
N MET A 92 -3.15 11.17 -0.39
CA MET A 92 -4.25 11.85 0.30
C MET A 92 -5.19 12.45 -0.75
N ALA A 93 -6.47 12.10 -0.70
CA ALA A 93 -7.50 12.68 -1.56
C ALA A 93 -8.41 13.59 -0.75
N VAL A 94 -8.63 14.82 -1.25
CA VAL A 94 -9.60 15.76 -0.67
C VAL A 94 -10.92 15.64 -1.42
N LEU A 95 -11.96 15.17 -0.73
CA LEU A 95 -13.28 14.98 -1.32
C LEU A 95 -14.08 16.28 -1.25
N LYS A 96 -14.38 16.87 -2.41
CA LYS A 96 -15.16 18.12 -2.48
C LYS A 96 -16.66 17.82 -2.49
N PRO A 97 -17.45 18.27 -1.48
CA PRO A 97 -18.88 18.04 -1.47
C PRO A 97 -19.58 18.70 -2.67
N GLY A 98 -20.27 17.89 -3.48
CA GLY A 98 -21.12 18.40 -4.57
C GLY A 98 -22.36 19.14 -4.08
N GLN A 99 -23.09 19.79 -4.98
CA GLN A 99 -24.28 20.59 -4.65
C GLN A 99 -25.34 19.80 -3.86
N GLN A 100 -25.52 18.51 -4.16
CA GLN A 100 -26.50 17.68 -3.46
C GLN A 100 -26.14 17.48 -1.98
N VAL A 101 -24.86 17.21 -1.69
CA VAL A 101 -24.36 17.05 -0.31
C VAL A 101 -24.56 18.33 0.48
N GLN A 102 -24.47 19.51 -0.17
CA GLN A 102 -24.67 20.79 0.51
C GLN A 102 -26.08 20.95 1.11
N SER A 103 -27.07 20.17 0.66
CA SER A 103 -28.42 20.15 1.21
C SER A 103 -28.66 19.03 2.24
N MET A 104 -27.71 18.11 2.42
CA MET A 104 -27.87 16.95 3.30
C MET A 104 -27.58 17.32 4.76
N ILE A 105 -28.64 17.29 5.57
CA ILE A 105 -28.57 17.62 7.00
C ILE A 105 -27.83 16.53 7.81
N ALA A 106 -27.96 15.27 7.40
CA ALA A 106 -27.30 14.14 8.03
C ALA A 106 -25.85 13.92 7.56
N GLY A 107 -25.34 14.76 6.66
CA GLY A 107 -24.08 14.53 5.96
C GLY A 107 -24.18 13.40 4.93
N HIS A 108 -23.10 13.22 4.14
CA HIS A 108 -22.98 12.12 3.19
C HIS A 108 -21.76 11.27 3.53
N VAL A 109 -21.99 9.99 3.83
CA VAL A 109 -20.93 9.06 4.22
C VAL A 109 -20.32 8.42 2.97
N VAL A 110 -19.05 8.72 2.70
CA VAL A 110 -18.24 8.00 1.73
C VAL A 110 -17.61 6.82 2.45
N LYS A 111 -18.04 5.62 2.10
CA LYS A 111 -17.61 4.39 2.77
C LYS A 111 -16.14 4.11 2.51
N ARG A 112 -15.52 3.35 3.40
CA ARG A 112 -14.25 2.67 3.11
C ARG A 112 -14.40 1.77 1.87
N ASN A 113 -13.30 1.56 1.16
CA ASN A 113 -13.21 0.80 -0.09
C ASN A 113 -14.03 1.40 -1.24
N THR A 114 -14.42 2.67 -1.14
CA THR A 114 -15.06 3.36 -2.26
C THR A 114 -14.04 3.55 -3.37
N ARG A 115 -14.41 3.14 -4.59
CA ARG A 115 -13.54 3.19 -5.76
C ARG A 115 -13.44 4.63 -6.27
N LEU A 116 -12.22 5.04 -6.60
CA LEU A 116 -11.88 6.33 -7.20
C LEU A 116 -11.09 6.08 -8.48
N VAL A 117 -11.54 6.61 -9.61
CA VAL A 117 -10.93 6.34 -10.91
C VAL A 117 -10.37 7.63 -11.50
N SER A 118 -9.12 7.56 -11.98
CA SER A 118 -8.46 8.70 -12.63
C SER A 118 -9.06 9.00 -14.01
N SER A 119 -8.85 10.23 -14.48
CA SER A 119 -8.98 10.53 -15.91
C SER A 119 -8.04 9.66 -16.75
N LEU A 120 -8.42 9.41 -18.01
CA LEU A 120 -7.56 8.73 -18.97
C LEU A 120 -6.55 9.75 -19.53
N GLN A 121 -5.25 9.49 -19.35
CA GLN A 121 -4.19 10.35 -19.88
C GLN A 121 -3.88 10.02 -21.35
N PRO A 122 -3.46 11.01 -22.16
CA PRO A 122 -3.00 10.76 -23.53
C PRO A 122 -1.88 9.72 -23.58
N GLY A 123 -1.99 8.73 -24.47
CA GLY A 123 -1.01 7.65 -24.61
C GLY A 123 -1.20 6.48 -23.63
N LEU A 124 -2.10 6.59 -22.65
CA LEU A 124 -2.49 5.48 -21.78
C LEU A 124 -3.82 4.86 -22.23
N SER A 125 -3.95 3.55 -22.06
CA SER A 125 -5.17 2.78 -22.36
C SER A 125 -5.97 2.40 -21.11
N THR A 126 -5.43 2.71 -19.93
CA THR A 126 -5.97 2.27 -18.64
C THR A 126 -6.03 3.43 -17.66
N ARG A 127 -7.16 3.55 -16.95
CA ARG A 127 -7.33 4.50 -15.85
C ARG A 127 -6.82 3.89 -14.54
N CYS A 128 -6.15 4.69 -13.72
CA CYS A 128 -5.76 4.29 -12.39
C CYS A 128 -6.99 4.17 -11.50
N THR A 129 -7.02 3.13 -10.67
CA THR A 129 -8.07 2.87 -9.70
C THR A 129 -7.48 2.93 -8.30
N PHE A 130 -8.04 3.78 -7.46
CA PHE A 130 -7.73 3.85 -6.04
C PHE A 130 -8.97 3.47 -5.23
N THR A 131 -8.76 3.09 -3.97
CA THR A 131 -9.83 2.82 -3.01
C THR A 131 -9.60 3.65 -1.75
N THR A 132 -10.68 4.14 -1.13
CA THR A 132 -10.60 4.86 0.15
C THR A 132 -10.24 3.90 1.28
N ALA A 133 -9.28 4.28 2.12
CA ALA A 133 -8.82 3.42 3.23
C ALA A 133 -9.71 3.51 4.48
N GLN A 134 -10.51 4.56 4.61
CA GLN A 134 -11.39 4.77 5.76
C GLN A 134 -12.70 5.43 5.34
N GLU A 135 -13.68 5.39 6.23
CA GLU A 135 -14.93 6.11 6.05
C GLU A 135 -14.73 7.62 6.27
N THR A 136 -15.34 8.45 5.42
CA THR A 136 -15.28 9.92 5.54
C THR A 136 -16.66 10.52 5.35
N THR A 137 -17.12 11.30 6.32
CA THR A 137 -18.41 11.98 6.24
C THR A 137 -18.24 13.38 5.68
N LEU A 138 -18.85 13.61 4.52
CA LEU A 138 -18.91 14.91 3.87
C LEU A 138 -20.00 15.77 4.49
N TRP A 139 -19.63 16.98 4.89
CA TRP A 139 -20.52 17.94 5.53
C TRP A 139 -20.61 19.24 4.73
N PRO A 140 -21.73 19.98 4.78
CA PRO A 140 -21.83 21.32 4.21
C PRO A 140 -21.19 22.35 5.13
N ILE A 141 -19.89 22.23 5.35
CA ILE A 141 -19.12 23.14 6.22
C ILE A 141 -17.85 23.59 5.51
N THR A 142 -17.32 24.72 5.96
CA THR A 142 -16.02 25.25 5.54
C THR A 142 -15.29 25.79 6.74
N ILE A 143 -13.95 25.77 6.71
CA ILE A 143 -13.14 26.50 7.68
C ILE A 143 -13.17 27.97 7.28
N THR A 144 -13.69 28.83 8.15
CA THR A 144 -13.80 30.27 7.88
C THR A 144 -12.59 31.04 8.39
N SER A 145 -12.04 30.63 9.54
CA SER A 145 -10.84 31.23 10.09
C SER A 145 -10.11 30.25 11.02
N VAL A 146 -8.80 30.47 11.14
CA VAL A 146 -7.95 29.82 12.14
C VAL A 146 -7.19 30.91 12.88
N SER A 147 -7.04 30.78 14.18
CA SER A 147 -6.25 31.71 15.00
C SER A 147 -5.46 30.94 16.03
N TYR A 148 -4.20 31.35 16.23
CA TYR A 148 -3.35 30.82 17.28
C TYR A 148 -3.08 31.91 18.33
N PHE A 149 -3.24 31.55 19.61
CA PHE A 149 -3.04 32.45 20.74
C PHE A 149 -1.87 31.93 21.56
N GLN A 150 -0.81 32.74 21.69
CA GLN A 150 0.47 32.30 22.26
C GLN A 150 0.60 32.55 23.76
N ASP A 151 -0.31 33.33 24.35
CA ASP A 151 -0.24 33.74 25.74
C ASP A 151 -1.64 33.89 26.38
N ARG A 152 -1.66 33.96 27.72
CA ARG A 152 -2.89 34.08 28.51
C ARG A 152 -3.66 35.38 28.25
N SER A 153 -2.97 36.47 27.91
CA SER A 153 -3.63 37.74 27.57
C SER A 153 -4.43 37.63 26.27
N GLY A 154 -3.88 37.00 25.24
CA GLY A 154 -4.53 36.71 23.97
C GLY A 154 -5.73 35.78 24.15
N LEU A 155 -5.59 34.74 24.99
CA LEU A 155 -6.70 33.87 25.37
C LEU A 155 -7.85 34.66 26.01
N ALA A 156 -7.55 35.50 27.00
CA ALA A 156 -8.55 36.31 27.68
C ALA A 156 -9.22 37.31 26.74
N ALA A 157 -8.46 37.98 25.87
CA ALA A 157 -9.00 38.92 24.86
C ALA A 157 -9.93 38.24 23.85
N ALA A 158 -9.64 36.98 23.50
CA ALA A 158 -10.48 36.13 22.65
C ALA A 158 -11.65 35.46 23.40
N GLY A 159 -11.81 35.74 24.70
CA GLY A 159 -12.85 35.14 25.55
C GLY A 159 -12.65 33.63 25.75
N ILE A 160 -11.42 33.12 25.64
CA ILE A 160 -11.09 31.71 25.86
C ILE A 160 -10.81 31.51 27.34
N THR A 161 -11.79 30.97 28.05
CA THR A 161 -11.70 30.63 29.47
C THR A 161 -11.29 29.15 29.65
N PRO A 162 -10.88 28.72 30.86
CA PRO A 162 -10.63 27.31 31.15
C PRO A 162 -11.80 26.40 30.71
N ILE A 163 -11.47 25.30 30.05
CA ILE A 163 -12.43 24.35 29.47
C ILE A 163 -12.62 23.21 30.46
N GLY A 164 -13.85 23.04 30.99
CA GLY A 164 -14.10 22.03 32.01
C GLY A 164 -13.25 22.20 33.29
N GLY A 165 -12.84 23.44 33.59
CA GLY A 165 -11.94 23.76 34.70
C GLY A 165 -10.44 23.60 34.39
N VAL A 166 -10.07 23.14 33.19
CA VAL A 166 -8.68 22.98 32.76
C VAL A 166 -8.22 24.23 32.01
N GLY A 167 -7.12 24.83 32.46
CA GLY A 167 -6.48 25.97 31.80
C GLY A 167 -5.36 25.58 30.84
N GLY A 168 -4.80 26.58 30.15
CA GLY A 168 -3.69 26.43 29.23
C GLY A 168 -2.93 27.74 29.06
N GLU A 169 -1.77 27.66 28.41
CA GLU A 169 -0.92 28.82 28.14
C GLU A 169 -1.10 29.34 26.71
N ALA A 170 -1.54 28.48 25.80
CA ALA A 170 -1.82 28.79 24.40
C ALA A 170 -3.08 28.07 23.93
N ALA A 171 -3.63 28.48 22.78
CA ALA A 171 -4.72 27.77 22.14
C ALA A 171 -4.74 27.94 20.62
N LEU A 172 -5.21 26.91 19.94
CA LEU A 172 -5.61 26.94 18.54
C LEU A 172 -7.13 27.02 18.46
N ARG A 173 -7.65 28.03 17.78
CA ARG A 173 -9.08 28.18 17.47
C ARG A 173 -9.31 27.98 15.98
N ILE A 174 -10.24 27.09 15.66
CA ILE A 174 -10.72 26.82 14.31
C ILE A 174 -12.20 27.17 14.26
N THR A 175 -12.57 28.10 13.38
CA THR A 175 -13.97 28.48 13.18
C THR A 175 -14.49 27.80 11.94
N LEU A 176 -15.62 27.09 12.10
CA LEU A 176 -16.34 26.45 11.01
C LEU A 176 -17.61 27.25 10.72
N GLY A 177 -17.88 27.45 9.44
CA GLY A 177 -19.11 28.06 8.94
C GLY A 177 -19.91 27.08 8.09
N ARG A 178 -21.18 27.41 7.89
CA ARG A 178 -22.06 26.70 6.95
C ARG A 178 -21.59 26.95 5.50
N ALA A 179 -21.44 25.88 4.71
CA ALA A 179 -21.31 25.95 3.27
C ALA A 179 -22.66 25.62 2.61
N GLY A 180 -23.16 26.51 1.74
CA GLY A 180 -24.47 26.37 1.09
C GLY A 180 -25.63 26.97 1.90
N LYS A 181 -26.86 26.56 1.57
CA LYS A 181 -28.09 27.05 2.23
C LYS A 181 -28.31 26.36 3.58
N GLY A 182 -29.09 26.99 4.45
CA GLY A 182 -29.46 26.47 5.77
C GLY A 182 -28.64 27.07 6.91
N LYS A 183 -28.91 26.61 8.13
CA LYS A 183 -28.18 27.00 9.35
C LYS A 183 -27.27 25.87 9.81
N LEU A 184 -26.24 26.19 10.58
CA LEU A 184 -25.31 25.19 11.08
C LEU A 184 -25.99 24.24 12.10
N ASN A 185 -26.90 24.74 12.93
CA ASN A 185 -27.64 23.98 13.94
C ASN A 185 -28.60 22.93 13.41
N GLU A 186 -28.91 22.97 12.11
CA GLU A 186 -29.70 21.93 11.47
C GLU A 186 -28.87 20.65 11.34
N LEU A 187 -27.55 20.75 11.17
CA LEU A 187 -26.67 19.60 10.91
C LEU A 187 -26.63 18.58 12.05
N ALA A 188 -26.51 17.32 11.66
CA ALA A 188 -26.19 16.21 12.57
C ALA A 188 -24.67 16.02 12.80
N LEU A 189 -23.91 17.12 12.83
CA LEU A 189 -22.45 17.12 12.96
C LEU A 189 -22.02 16.81 14.40
N ASP A 190 -21.68 15.56 14.66
CA ASP A 190 -21.13 15.12 15.95
C ASP A 190 -19.62 14.89 15.94
N ARG A 191 -19.11 14.32 14.84
CA ARG A 191 -17.70 13.96 14.65
C ARG A 191 -17.12 14.71 13.46
N LEU A 192 -15.95 15.30 13.65
CA LEU A 192 -15.19 15.95 12.61
C LEU A 192 -13.73 15.50 12.63
N ASP A 193 -13.25 15.07 11.47
CA ASP A 193 -11.85 14.74 11.24
C ASP A 193 -11.21 15.91 10.49
N LEU A 194 -10.19 16.52 11.08
CA LEU A 194 -9.42 17.62 10.52
C LEU A 194 -8.05 17.09 10.09
N TYR A 195 -7.76 17.20 8.80
CA TYR A 195 -6.45 16.83 8.25
C TYR A 195 -5.52 18.03 8.22
N PHE A 196 -4.27 17.86 8.63
CA PHE A 196 -3.25 18.91 8.57
C PHE A 196 -2.49 18.82 7.24
N ALA A 197 -2.76 19.76 6.33
CA ALA A 197 -2.27 19.71 4.96
C ALA A 197 -0.87 20.35 4.77
N GLY A 198 -0.45 21.25 5.65
CA GLY A 198 0.83 21.95 5.52
C GLY A 198 2.03 21.07 5.87
N ARG A 199 2.86 20.65 4.89
CA ARG A 199 3.99 19.72 5.11
C ARG A 199 4.87 20.04 6.33
N THR A 200 5.20 21.31 6.56
CA THR A 200 6.05 21.73 7.67
C THR A 200 5.30 21.84 9.00
N LYS A 201 4.04 22.29 8.98
CA LYS A 201 3.23 22.53 10.18
C LYS A 201 2.42 21.31 10.62
N ALA A 202 2.14 20.38 9.73
CA ALA A 202 1.36 19.17 9.99
C ALA A 202 1.88 18.33 11.18
N PRO A 203 3.19 18.00 11.27
CA PRO A 203 3.69 17.28 12.43
C PRO A 203 3.58 18.10 13.73
N LEU A 204 3.81 19.43 13.66
CA LEU A 204 3.68 20.32 14.81
C LEU A 204 2.23 20.44 15.29
N LEU A 205 1.28 20.54 14.36
CA LEU A 205 -0.16 20.55 14.63
C LEU A 205 -0.61 19.23 15.23
N PHE A 206 -0.10 18.11 14.73
CA PHE A 206 -0.36 16.78 15.29
C PHE A 206 0.17 16.67 16.72
N ASP A 207 1.45 16.97 16.95
CA ASP A 207 2.07 16.90 18.28
C ASP A 207 1.39 17.85 19.28
N ALA A 208 1.04 19.06 18.84
CA ALA A 208 0.34 20.03 19.68
C ALA A 208 -1.08 19.55 20.03
N SER A 209 -1.83 19.07 19.04
CA SER A 209 -3.23 18.65 19.20
C SER A 209 -3.37 17.35 19.98
N ILE A 210 -2.48 16.37 19.76
CA ILE A 210 -2.58 15.05 20.39
C ILE A 210 -1.69 14.94 21.64
N GLY A 211 -0.45 15.43 21.58
CA GLY A 211 0.54 15.28 22.67
C GLY A 211 0.48 16.38 23.73
N ALA A 212 0.30 17.64 23.32
CA ALA A 212 0.38 18.80 24.21
C ALA A 212 -0.98 19.42 24.59
N CYS A 213 -2.09 18.91 24.04
CA CYS A 213 -3.43 19.41 24.34
C CYS A 213 -3.86 19.08 25.76
N SER A 214 -4.32 20.09 26.49
CA SER A 214 -4.86 19.96 27.85
C SER A 214 -6.37 19.78 27.86
N ALA A 215 -7.09 20.44 26.94
CA ALA A 215 -8.54 20.34 26.82
C ALA A 215 -9.01 20.79 25.44
N VAL A 216 -10.13 20.23 24.99
CA VAL A 216 -10.84 20.63 23.76
C VAL A 216 -12.23 21.11 24.14
N GLY A 217 -12.67 22.19 23.51
CA GLY A 217 -14.00 22.74 23.73
C GLY A 217 -14.55 23.37 22.47
N ALA A 218 -15.86 23.57 22.44
CA ALA A 218 -16.51 24.29 21.36
C ALA A 218 -17.60 25.24 21.87
N ARG A 219 -17.87 26.28 21.08
CA ARG A 219 -18.94 27.25 21.31
C ARG A 219 -19.52 27.77 19.99
N ALA A 220 -20.70 28.36 20.06
CA ALA A 220 -21.18 29.20 18.96
C ALA A 220 -20.21 30.36 18.72
N GLU A 221 -20.03 30.74 17.45
CA GLU A 221 -19.11 31.81 17.07
C GLU A 221 -19.39 33.11 17.83
N GLY A 222 -18.35 33.68 18.43
CA GLY A 222 -18.43 34.87 19.27
C GLY A 222 -17.84 34.67 20.67
N LYS A 223 -16.94 35.59 21.05
CA LYS A 223 -16.18 35.54 22.31
C LYS A 223 -17.01 35.54 23.60
N ALA A 224 -18.27 35.99 23.54
CA ALA A 224 -19.18 36.04 24.69
C ALA A 224 -19.96 34.73 24.90
N ASN A 225 -19.94 33.82 23.92
CA ASN A 225 -20.68 32.57 24.01
C ASN A 225 -19.99 31.57 24.95
N PRO A 226 -20.77 30.78 25.70
CA PRO A 226 -20.22 29.84 26.68
C PRO A 226 -19.44 28.71 25.99
N LEU A 227 -18.23 28.46 26.49
CA LEU A 227 -17.37 27.39 26.01
C LEU A 227 -17.76 26.05 26.65
N SER A 228 -18.18 25.09 25.83
CA SER A 228 -18.59 23.76 26.29
C SER A 228 -17.43 22.78 26.13
N PRO A 229 -17.07 21.99 27.15
CA PRO A 229 -16.03 20.97 27.03
C PRO A 229 -16.46 19.87 26.07
N LEU A 230 -15.51 19.35 25.31
CA LEU A 230 -15.65 18.18 24.44
C LEU A 230 -14.76 17.04 24.95
N PRO A 231 -14.98 15.79 24.50
CA PRO A 231 -14.00 14.73 24.63
C PRO A 231 -12.62 15.14 24.12
N GLY A 232 -11.57 14.49 24.64
CA GLY A 232 -10.21 14.71 24.19
C GLY A 232 -10.04 14.40 22.70
N PRO A 233 -9.01 14.99 22.05
CA PRO A 233 -8.74 14.77 20.65
C PRO A 233 -8.26 13.33 20.41
N GLU A 234 -8.75 12.70 19.35
CA GLU A 234 -8.44 11.31 19.00
C GLU A 234 -7.52 11.25 17.77
N MET A 235 -6.62 10.27 17.75
CA MET A 235 -5.82 9.93 16.57
C MET A 235 -6.70 9.21 15.53
N VAL A 236 -6.40 9.41 14.25
CA VAL A 236 -7.05 8.72 13.12
C VAL A 236 -6.02 7.83 12.41
N GLY A 237 -6.46 6.69 11.90
CA GLY A 237 -5.62 5.70 11.21
C GLY A 237 -5.06 4.61 12.12
N ILE A 238 -5.55 4.51 13.36
CA ILE A 238 -5.04 3.54 14.35
C ILE A 238 -5.84 2.23 14.31
N SER A 239 -7.17 2.32 14.25
CA SER A 239 -8.05 1.16 14.30
C SER A 239 -8.05 0.36 13.00
N ASP A 240 -8.57 -0.86 13.05
CA ASP A 240 -8.60 -1.78 11.90
C ASP A 240 -9.60 -1.33 10.81
N ASP A 241 -10.67 -0.63 11.19
CA ASP A 241 -11.64 -0.04 10.27
C ASP A 241 -11.05 1.15 9.50
N GLU A 242 -9.95 1.73 9.99
CA GLU A 242 -9.23 2.83 9.33
C GLU A 242 -7.96 2.36 8.61
N ALA A 243 -7.66 1.07 8.57
CA ALA A 243 -6.43 0.52 7.99
C ALA A 243 -6.25 0.83 6.49
N LEU A 244 -5.05 1.30 6.12
CA LEU A 244 -4.66 1.56 4.73
C LEU A 244 -4.33 0.25 4.01
N MET A 245 -3.57 -0.61 4.66
CA MET A 245 -3.20 -1.91 4.11
C MET A 245 -4.22 -2.98 4.50
N PRO A 246 -4.51 -3.96 3.62
CA PRO A 246 -5.44 -5.04 3.93
C PRO A 246 -4.87 -5.90 5.06
N ARG A 247 -5.76 -6.32 5.96
CA ARG A 247 -5.43 -7.22 7.05
C ARG A 247 -4.95 -8.55 6.49
N THR A 248 -3.79 -9.04 6.96
CA THR A 248 -3.22 -10.30 6.43
C THR A 248 -3.37 -11.46 7.40
N ARG A 249 -3.57 -11.15 8.69
CA ARG A 249 -3.73 -12.15 9.73
C ARG A 249 -4.75 -11.74 10.79
N PRO A 250 -5.43 -12.72 11.41
CA PRO A 250 -6.27 -12.45 12.56
C PRO A 250 -5.51 -12.00 13.82
N THR A 251 -4.19 -12.19 13.89
CA THR A 251 -3.33 -11.90 15.04
C THR A 251 -2.89 -10.43 15.13
N PHE A 252 -2.09 -10.09 16.15
CA PHE A 252 -1.60 -8.72 16.43
C PHE A 252 -0.96 -8.03 15.21
N GLU A 253 -1.43 -6.82 14.90
CA GLU A 253 -1.05 -6.03 13.71
C GLU A 253 -0.21 -4.78 14.03
N GLY A 254 0.58 -4.77 15.11
CA GLY A 254 1.49 -3.64 15.36
C GLY A 254 2.44 -3.33 14.19
N TYR A 255 2.81 -4.36 13.42
CA TYR A 255 3.59 -4.20 12.19
C TYR A 255 2.88 -3.43 11.08
N ARG A 256 1.53 -3.47 11.02
CA ARG A 256 0.75 -2.68 10.05
C ARG A 256 0.98 -1.21 10.28
N LEU A 257 0.85 -0.73 11.52
CA LEU A 257 1.05 0.68 11.85
C LEU A 257 2.46 1.14 11.52
N LEU A 258 3.49 0.32 11.83
CA LEU A 258 4.87 0.64 11.48
C LEU A 258 5.06 0.76 9.96
N ARG A 259 4.50 -0.19 9.20
CA ARG A 259 4.54 -0.18 7.73
C ARG A 259 3.84 1.04 7.15
N GLU A 260 2.62 1.32 7.60
CA GLU A 260 1.84 2.48 7.15
C GLU A 260 2.57 3.79 7.49
N TYR A 261 3.19 3.89 8.67
CA TYR A 261 3.98 5.06 9.06
C TYR A 261 5.17 5.31 8.14
N PHE A 262 5.94 4.27 7.79
CA PHE A 262 7.07 4.43 6.87
C PHE A 262 6.66 4.56 5.40
N MET A 263 5.47 4.07 5.02
CA MET A 263 4.96 4.17 3.66
C MET A 263 4.31 5.52 3.37
N MET A 264 3.55 6.05 4.34
CA MET A 264 2.76 7.26 4.20
C MET A 264 2.57 7.93 5.58
N PRO A 265 3.60 8.61 6.11
CA PRO A 265 3.52 9.30 7.40
C PRO A 265 2.36 10.31 7.45
N GLU A 266 2.09 10.97 6.33
CA GLU A 266 1.08 12.03 6.23
C GLU A 266 -0.32 11.55 6.62
N ARG A 267 -0.64 10.27 6.40
CA ARG A 267 -1.92 9.66 6.81
C ARG A 267 -2.24 9.87 8.30
N PHE A 268 -1.24 10.01 9.16
CA PHE A 268 -1.44 10.17 10.60
C PHE A 268 -1.62 11.63 11.03
N HIS A 269 -1.43 12.61 10.14
CA HIS A 269 -1.59 14.03 10.44
C HIS A 269 -3.06 14.46 10.49
N TYR A 270 -3.80 13.87 11.42
CA TYR A 270 -5.20 14.14 11.69
C TYR A 270 -5.42 14.51 13.15
N VAL A 271 -6.55 15.18 13.39
CA VAL A 271 -7.21 15.15 14.69
C VAL A 271 -8.70 14.89 14.50
N ARG A 272 -9.23 13.97 15.29
CA ARG A 272 -10.67 13.72 15.40
C ARG A 272 -11.23 14.43 16.62
N VAL A 273 -12.31 15.18 16.39
CA VAL A 273 -13.09 15.86 17.44
C VAL A 273 -14.50 15.29 17.44
N SER A 274 -14.93 14.79 18.59
CA SER A 274 -16.24 14.15 18.80
C SER A 274 -17.11 14.97 19.76
N GLY A 275 -18.41 14.67 19.84
CA GLY A 275 -19.34 15.33 20.76
C GLY A 275 -19.77 16.74 20.34
N LEU A 276 -19.51 17.12 19.08
CA LEU A 276 -19.82 18.45 18.56
C LEU A 276 -21.32 18.74 18.52
N GLN A 277 -22.17 17.70 18.46
CA GLN A 277 -23.59 17.86 18.17
C GLN A 277 -24.31 18.70 19.24
N SER A 278 -23.91 18.58 20.50
CA SER A 278 -24.46 19.35 21.62
C SER A 278 -24.21 20.86 21.50
N VAL A 279 -23.10 21.25 20.83
CA VAL A 279 -22.73 22.64 20.58
C VAL A 279 -23.32 23.11 19.27
N VAL A 280 -23.20 22.31 18.21
CA VAL A 280 -23.69 22.64 16.85
C VAL A 280 -25.16 23.02 16.87
N ARG A 281 -26.01 22.30 17.62
CA ARG A 281 -27.46 22.63 17.77
C ARG A 281 -27.75 24.03 18.29
N ARG A 282 -26.78 24.71 18.90
CA ARG A 282 -26.87 26.08 19.42
C ARG A 282 -26.24 27.13 18.48
N CYS A 283 -25.67 26.71 17.35
CA CYS A 283 -24.91 27.56 16.45
C CYS A 283 -25.71 27.84 15.17
N GLU A 284 -26.15 29.08 14.94
CA GLU A 284 -26.86 29.38 13.68
C GLU A 284 -25.90 29.59 12.50
N ALA A 285 -24.83 30.37 12.70
CA ALA A 285 -23.91 30.80 11.65
C ALA A 285 -22.57 30.03 11.65
N GLY A 286 -21.92 29.95 12.82
CA GLY A 286 -20.60 29.33 12.96
C GLY A 286 -20.37 28.69 14.32
N VAL A 287 -19.42 27.77 14.37
CA VAL A 287 -18.94 27.11 15.59
C VAL A 287 -17.44 27.28 15.70
N GLU A 288 -16.95 27.67 16.87
CA GLU A 288 -15.53 27.73 17.20
C GLU A 288 -15.15 26.44 17.94
N ILE A 289 -14.17 25.71 17.41
CA ILE A 289 -13.50 24.59 18.06
C ILE A 289 -12.16 25.10 18.59
N ILE A 290 -11.89 24.84 19.86
CA ILE A 290 -10.72 25.37 20.57
C ILE A 290 -9.93 24.22 21.17
N PHE A 291 -8.68 24.08 20.73
CA PHE A 291 -7.68 23.22 21.33
C PHE A 291 -6.84 24.06 22.28
N MET A 292 -6.91 23.75 23.56
CA MET A 292 -6.10 24.41 24.59
C MET A 292 -4.80 23.62 24.80
N PHE A 293 -3.68 24.33 24.88
CA PHE A 293 -2.36 23.72 24.98
C PHE A 293 -1.69 24.06 26.32
N ARG A 294 -0.94 23.08 26.86
CA ARG A 294 -0.20 23.25 28.12
C ARG A 294 0.93 24.27 28.01
N ARG A 295 1.50 24.43 26.82
CA ARG A 295 2.64 25.31 26.52
C ARG A 295 2.44 25.92 25.13
N PRO A 296 2.99 27.12 24.87
CA PRO A 296 3.00 27.68 23.53
C PRO A 296 3.93 26.89 22.60
N VAL A 297 3.49 26.75 21.36
CA VAL A 297 4.25 26.32 20.16
C VAL A 297 4.39 27.55 19.24
N PRO A 298 5.45 28.36 19.37
CA PRO A 298 5.62 29.60 18.61
C PRO A 298 5.58 29.41 17.08
N GLU A 299 5.98 28.24 16.59
CA GLU A 299 6.01 27.86 15.17
C GLU A 299 4.60 27.79 14.54
N LEU A 300 3.54 27.81 15.35
CA LEU A 300 2.15 27.86 14.89
C LEU A 300 1.58 29.30 14.85
N ALA A 301 2.41 30.33 15.06
CA ALA A 301 1.99 31.75 15.05
C ALA A 301 1.24 32.17 13.78
N ASP A 302 1.71 31.70 12.62
CA ASP A 302 1.25 32.06 11.29
C ASP A 302 0.35 30.98 10.69
N VAL A 303 -0.27 30.13 11.52
CA VAL A 303 -1.19 29.10 11.04
C VAL A 303 -2.40 29.75 10.34
N THR A 304 -2.79 29.17 9.21
CA THR A 304 -3.88 29.67 8.35
C THR A 304 -4.91 28.58 8.07
N PRO A 305 -6.10 28.93 7.54
CA PRO A 305 -7.05 27.92 7.07
C PRO A 305 -6.49 26.95 6.02
N ALA A 306 -5.49 27.37 5.23
CA ALA A 306 -4.87 26.52 4.21
C ALA A 306 -3.98 25.40 4.80
N ASP A 307 -3.64 25.47 6.10
CA ASP A 307 -2.91 24.41 6.79
C ASP A 307 -3.83 23.23 7.19
N PHE A 308 -5.13 23.33 6.93
CA PHE A 308 -6.13 22.33 7.25
C PHE A 308 -6.96 21.98 6.01
N GLU A 309 -7.32 20.71 5.88
CA GLU A 309 -8.29 20.26 4.89
C GLU A 309 -9.43 19.51 5.57
N LEU A 310 -10.63 19.77 5.07
CA LEU A 310 -11.82 19.01 5.42
C LEU A 310 -11.97 17.86 4.42
N PHE A 311 -12.48 16.73 4.89
CA PHE A 311 -12.85 15.60 4.03
C PHE A 311 -11.67 15.01 3.25
N ALA A 312 -10.46 15.14 3.79
CA ALA A 312 -9.33 14.38 3.31
C ALA A 312 -9.50 12.90 3.72
N THR A 313 -9.13 11.99 2.83
CA THR A 313 -9.08 10.56 3.11
C THR A 313 -7.83 9.95 2.47
N PRO A 314 -7.12 9.05 3.17
CA PRO A 314 -6.08 8.26 2.54
C PRO A 314 -6.71 7.34 1.48
N ILE A 315 -6.02 7.21 0.35
CA ILE A 315 -6.40 6.35 -0.77
C ILE A 315 -5.24 5.46 -1.19
N ILE A 316 -5.55 4.28 -1.67
CA ILE A 316 -4.55 3.27 -2.07
C ILE A 316 -4.88 2.69 -3.45
N ASN A 317 -3.86 2.51 -4.28
CA ASN A 317 -3.95 1.85 -5.58
C ASN A 317 -4.02 0.33 -5.40
N LEU A 318 -5.08 -0.12 -4.74
CA LEU A 318 -5.32 -1.52 -4.45
C LEU A 318 -6.82 -1.80 -4.56
N PHE A 319 -7.18 -2.71 -5.45
CA PHE A 319 -8.57 -3.04 -5.74
C PHE A 319 -8.70 -4.50 -6.11
N GLU A 320 -9.87 -5.07 -5.80
CA GLU A 320 -10.21 -6.43 -6.18
C GLU A 320 -10.54 -6.52 -7.67
N ARG A 321 -10.13 -7.61 -8.29
CA ARG A 321 -10.39 -7.89 -9.68
C ARG A 321 -10.48 -9.39 -9.94
N ASP A 322 -11.48 -9.76 -10.72
CA ASP A 322 -11.60 -11.06 -11.37
C ASP A 322 -10.56 -11.16 -12.50
N CYS A 323 -9.68 -12.17 -12.41
CA CYS A 323 -8.61 -12.43 -13.37
C CYS A 323 -9.07 -13.25 -14.59
N ASN A 324 -10.37 -13.58 -14.66
CA ASN A 324 -11.00 -14.53 -15.56
C ASN A 324 -10.46 -15.96 -15.42
N VAL A 325 -11.22 -16.89 -15.98
CA VAL A 325 -10.87 -18.31 -15.99
C VAL A 325 -9.55 -18.58 -16.72
N ILE A 326 -8.67 -19.31 -16.05
CA ILE A 326 -7.39 -19.79 -16.57
C ILE A 326 -7.50 -21.28 -16.87
N GLU A 327 -7.22 -21.64 -18.11
CA GLU A 327 -7.09 -23.02 -18.54
C GLU A 327 -5.69 -23.53 -18.19
N LEU A 328 -5.63 -24.64 -17.46
CA LEU A 328 -4.39 -25.24 -17.00
C LEU A 328 -3.75 -26.05 -18.14
N ASP A 329 -2.58 -25.62 -18.60
CA ASP A 329 -1.75 -26.43 -19.49
C ASP A 329 -1.01 -27.51 -18.66
N PRO A 330 -1.33 -28.81 -18.81
CA PRO A 330 -0.71 -29.88 -18.03
C PRO A 330 0.78 -30.08 -18.35
N ARG A 331 1.28 -29.49 -19.44
CA ARG A 331 2.70 -29.52 -19.82
C ARG A 331 3.51 -28.48 -19.04
N ARG A 332 2.84 -27.52 -18.40
CA ARG A 332 3.47 -26.46 -17.61
C ARG A 332 3.27 -26.73 -16.13
N THR A 333 4.36 -26.64 -15.37
CA THR A 333 4.32 -26.73 -13.91
C THR A 333 3.72 -25.49 -13.26
N ARG A 334 3.64 -24.38 -14.00
CA ARG A 334 3.18 -23.07 -13.53
C ARG A 334 2.42 -22.34 -14.63
N GLN A 335 1.33 -21.68 -14.26
CA GLN A 335 0.54 -20.81 -15.14
C GLN A 335 0.86 -19.35 -14.82
N VAL A 336 1.02 -18.50 -15.83
CA VAL A 336 1.17 -17.05 -15.61
C VAL A 336 -0.19 -16.48 -15.27
N LEU A 337 -0.26 -15.68 -14.20
CA LEU A 337 -1.46 -14.97 -13.84
C LEU A 337 -1.44 -13.56 -14.41
N HIS A 338 -2.55 -13.17 -15.03
CA HIS A 338 -2.77 -11.82 -15.52
C HIS A 338 -4.08 -11.31 -14.94
N ALA A 339 -4.05 -10.15 -14.28
CA ALA A 339 -5.27 -9.45 -13.87
C ALA A 339 -6.13 -9.06 -15.09
N ASP A 340 -5.48 -8.75 -16.21
CA ASP A 340 -6.11 -8.54 -17.51
C ASP A 340 -5.16 -8.99 -18.63
N ARG A 341 -5.55 -10.00 -19.41
CA ARG A 341 -4.72 -10.51 -20.51
C ARG A 341 -4.54 -9.50 -21.65
N THR A 342 -5.52 -8.64 -21.87
CA THR A 342 -5.45 -7.59 -22.92
C THR A 342 -4.53 -6.44 -22.51
N ARG A 343 -4.29 -6.29 -21.21
CA ARG A 343 -3.57 -5.17 -20.59
C ARG A 343 -2.57 -5.67 -19.54
N ALA A 344 -1.84 -6.73 -19.85
CA ALA A 344 -0.93 -7.40 -18.91
C ALA A 344 0.19 -6.49 -18.36
N ARG A 345 0.47 -5.36 -19.01
CA ARG A 345 1.44 -4.36 -18.57
C ARG A 345 0.86 -3.35 -17.57
N ASP A 346 -0.45 -3.13 -17.59
CA ASP A 346 -1.10 -2.05 -16.84
C ASP A 346 -1.57 -2.46 -15.45
N PHE A 347 -1.52 -3.75 -15.15
CA PHE A 347 -1.92 -4.31 -13.87
C PHE A 347 -0.84 -5.22 -13.32
N GLU A 348 -0.73 -5.22 -12.01
CA GLU A 348 0.10 -6.16 -11.27
C GLU A 348 -0.74 -6.82 -10.19
N ILE A 349 -0.64 -8.15 -10.10
CA ILE A 349 -1.30 -8.91 -9.04
C ILE A 349 -0.55 -8.61 -7.75
N TYR A 350 -1.24 -7.99 -6.79
CA TYR A 350 -0.73 -7.76 -5.44
C TYR A 350 -0.84 -9.05 -4.62
N ARG A 351 -2.00 -9.71 -4.65
CA ARG A 351 -2.24 -10.97 -3.95
C ARG A 351 -3.41 -11.72 -4.55
N VAL A 352 -3.29 -13.03 -4.67
CA VAL A 352 -4.44 -13.91 -4.99
C VAL A 352 -5.28 -14.05 -3.72
N THR A 353 -6.55 -13.67 -3.78
CA THR A 353 -7.48 -13.73 -2.63
C THR A 353 -8.32 -14.99 -2.65
N HIS A 354 -8.67 -15.48 -3.85
CA HIS A 354 -9.54 -16.63 -4.01
C HIS A 354 -9.16 -17.41 -5.27
N VAL A 355 -9.21 -18.74 -5.18
CA VAL A 355 -9.03 -19.64 -6.32
C VAL A 355 -10.11 -20.71 -6.25
N GLU A 356 -10.86 -20.86 -7.33
CA GLU A 356 -11.90 -21.88 -7.46
C GLU A 356 -11.65 -22.75 -8.68
N ASP A 357 -12.10 -24.00 -8.60
CA ASP A 357 -12.26 -24.85 -9.76
C ASP A 357 -13.50 -24.41 -10.54
N ALA A 358 -13.28 -23.86 -11.74
CA ALA A 358 -14.33 -23.26 -12.56
C ALA A 358 -15.37 -24.28 -13.08
N ASP A 359 -15.13 -25.59 -12.89
CA ASP A 359 -16.03 -26.67 -13.26
C ASP A 359 -16.85 -27.19 -12.05
N ALA A 360 -16.77 -26.55 -10.86
CA ALA A 360 -17.42 -26.97 -9.61
C ALA A 360 -18.38 -25.91 -9.11
N GLU A 361 -19.27 -26.34 -8.23
CA GLU A 361 -20.11 -25.45 -7.45
C GLU A 361 -19.98 -25.78 -5.96
N GLY A 362 -20.26 -24.78 -5.12
CA GLY A 362 -20.25 -24.92 -3.67
C GLY A 362 -18.85 -25.06 -3.08
N THR A 363 -18.78 -25.61 -1.87
CA THR A 363 -17.52 -25.74 -1.10
C THR A 363 -16.47 -26.63 -1.75
N ASP A 364 -16.86 -27.46 -2.72
CA ASP A 364 -15.94 -28.32 -3.47
C ASP A 364 -15.17 -27.55 -4.55
N ALA A 365 -15.65 -26.35 -4.91
CA ALA A 365 -14.98 -25.47 -5.87
C ALA A 365 -13.74 -24.81 -5.27
N GLU A 366 -13.74 -24.48 -3.98
CA GLU A 366 -12.66 -23.75 -3.34
C GLU A 366 -11.35 -24.54 -3.39
N ILE A 367 -10.30 -23.94 -3.96
CA ILE A 367 -8.95 -24.50 -3.96
C ILE A 367 -8.15 -23.73 -2.91
N PRO A 368 -7.82 -24.34 -1.77
CA PRO A 368 -7.06 -23.67 -0.71
C PRO A 368 -5.59 -23.44 -1.07
N GLU A 369 -4.96 -22.46 -0.42
CA GLU A 369 -3.52 -22.25 -0.54
C GLU A 369 -2.75 -23.36 0.19
N LEU A 370 -1.65 -23.83 -0.40
CA LEU A 370 -0.83 -24.95 0.08
C LEU A 370 -0.40 -24.80 1.55
N PHE A 371 -0.09 -23.58 1.98
CA PHE A 371 0.42 -23.28 3.32
C PHE A 371 -0.59 -22.56 4.22
N SER A 372 -1.89 -22.64 3.91
CA SER A 372 -2.94 -22.05 4.74
C SER A 372 -3.21 -22.86 6.01
N LEU A 373 -3.44 -22.15 7.12
CA LEU A 373 -3.82 -22.74 8.40
C LEU A 373 -5.33 -22.99 8.43
N GLY A 374 -5.75 -24.24 8.64
CA GLY A 374 -7.14 -24.56 8.99
C GLY A 374 -8.13 -24.75 7.82
N GLN A 375 -7.68 -24.92 6.59
CA GLN A 375 -8.59 -25.17 5.46
C GLN A 375 -8.94 -26.65 5.27
N ASN A 376 -10.23 -26.87 4.99
CA ASN A 376 -10.81 -28.16 4.68
C ASN A 376 -10.42 -28.55 3.24
N ARG A 377 -9.51 -29.52 3.09
CA ARG A 377 -8.97 -29.93 1.77
C ARG A 377 -9.92 -30.89 1.04
N ILE A 378 -11.17 -30.47 0.85
CA ILE A 378 -12.27 -31.34 0.41
C ILE A 378 -12.04 -31.88 -1.00
N ASN A 379 -11.55 -31.04 -1.92
CA ASN A 379 -11.32 -31.43 -3.33
C ASN A 379 -9.92 -32.03 -3.59
N GLY A 380 -9.05 -32.05 -2.58
CA GLY A 380 -7.69 -32.61 -2.65
C GLY A 380 -6.69 -31.78 -3.46
N TRP A 381 -7.08 -30.62 -3.98
CA TRP A 381 -6.23 -29.69 -4.70
C TRP A 381 -5.77 -28.55 -3.80
N VAL A 382 -4.56 -28.05 -4.04
CA VAL A 382 -4.03 -26.87 -3.38
C VAL A 382 -3.27 -26.01 -4.39
N TYR A 383 -3.28 -24.70 -4.21
CA TYR A 383 -2.49 -23.79 -5.03
C TYR A 383 -1.31 -23.19 -4.27
N SER A 384 -0.29 -22.75 -5.00
CA SER A 384 0.74 -21.87 -4.49
C SER A 384 1.08 -20.81 -5.53
N THR A 385 1.47 -19.63 -5.07
CA THR A 385 1.91 -18.54 -5.93
C THR A 385 3.41 -18.32 -5.87
N GLU A 386 4.02 -18.03 -7.00
CA GLU A 386 5.42 -17.62 -7.08
C GLU A 386 5.51 -16.27 -7.78
N ARG A 387 6.16 -15.31 -7.12
CA ARG A 387 6.40 -13.97 -7.66
C ARG A 387 7.81 -13.86 -8.24
N ARG A 388 7.92 -13.41 -9.49
CA ARG A 388 9.20 -13.22 -10.17
C ARG A 388 9.29 -11.84 -10.81
N PRO A 389 10.49 -11.24 -10.88
CA PRO A 389 10.71 -10.03 -11.68
C PRO A 389 10.20 -10.23 -13.10
N ARG A 390 9.40 -9.27 -13.57
CA ARG A 390 8.88 -9.27 -14.93
C ARG A 390 10.04 -9.29 -15.91
N ARG A 391 9.89 -10.07 -16.99
CA ARG A 391 10.84 -10.02 -18.10
C ARG A 391 10.50 -8.86 -19.02
N ALA A 392 11.52 -8.10 -19.42
CA ALA A 392 11.38 -7.10 -20.47
C ALA A 392 10.85 -7.74 -21.76
N THR A 393 9.93 -7.05 -22.44
CA THR A 393 9.41 -7.48 -23.74
C THR A 393 10.49 -7.38 -24.81
N GLU A 394 10.26 -7.98 -25.98
CA GLU A 394 11.22 -7.89 -27.10
C GLU A 394 11.49 -6.44 -27.52
N ASP A 395 10.45 -5.60 -27.53
CA ASP A 395 10.56 -4.18 -27.85
C ASP A 395 11.36 -3.43 -26.78
N GLU A 396 11.06 -3.62 -25.49
CA GLU A 396 11.83 -3.00 -24.39
C GLU A 396 13.30 -3.41 -24.41
N ARG A 397 13.59 -4.65 -24.82
CA ARG A 397 14.97 -5.14 -24.97
C ARG A 397 15.67 -4.56 -26.19
N ARG A 398 14.92 -4.34 -27.27
CA ARG A 398 15.43 -3.75 -28.53
C ARG A 398 15.76 -2.28 -28.32
N ASP A 399 14.86 -1.55 -27.68
CA ASP A 399 14.97 -0.11 -27.48
C ASP A 399 15.80 0.24 -26.23
N GLY A 400 16.03 -0.75 -25.35
CA GLY A 400 16.77 -0.58 -24.10
C GLY A 400 16.03 0.28 -23.07
N LEU A 401 14.73 0.53 -23.29
CA LEU A 401 13.92 1.47 -22.51
C LEU A 401 12.66 0.76 -22.00
N THR A 402 12.43 0.84 -20.69
CA THR A 402 11.16 0.44 -20.06
C THR A 402 10.25 1.67 -19.90
N ARG A 403 8.94 1.45 -19.78
CA ARG A 403 7.94 2.54 -19.63
C ARG A 403 8.25 3.44 -18.43
N THR A 404 8.70 2.84 -17.33
CA THR A 404 9.17 3.52 -16.12
C THR A 404 10.36 2.75 -15.53
N SER A 405 10.97 3.28 -14.46
CA SER A 405 11.98 2.56 -13.66
C SER A 405 11.40 1.38 -12.87
N TYR A 406 10.07 1.34 -12.70
CA TYR A 406 9.39 0.23 -12.02
C TYR A 406 9.04 -0.88 -13.02
N THR A 407 9.79 -1.97 -12.97
CA THR A 407 9.56 -3.13 -13.86
C THR A 407 8.34 -3.96 -13.47
N GLY A 408 8.04 -4.02 -12.18
CA GLY A 408 7.00 -4.86 -11.58
C GLY A 408 7.36 -6.35 -11.56
N ASP A 409 6.51 -7.12 -10.88
CA ASP A 409 6.60 -8.59 -10.84
C ASP A 409 5.48 -9.25 -11.67
N ASP A 410 5.76 -10.46 -12.15
CA ASP A 410 4.78 -11.40 -12.67
C ASP A 410 4.50 -12.48 -11.61
N VAL A 411 3.23 -12.84 -11.45
CA VAL A 411 2.78 -13.88 -10.51
C VAL A 411 2.45 -15.14 -11.29
N PHE A 412 2.93 -16.28 -10.78
CA PHE A 412 2.71 -17.60 -11.34
C PHE A 412 1.92 -18.44 -10.36
N LEU A 413 0.91 -19.16 -10.85
CA LEU A 413 0.12 -20.13 -10.08
C LEU A 413 0.62 -21.54 -10.37
N SER A 414 0.84 -22.31 -9.31
CA SER A 414 1.02 -23.76 -9.39
C SER A 414 -0.14 -24.42 -8.67
N VAL A 415 -0.70 -25.48 -9.27
CA VAL A 415 -1.70 -26.31 -8.60
C VAL A 415 -1.11 -27.69 -8.39
N SER A 416 -1.29 -28.24 -7.20
CA SER A 416 -0.68 -29.50 -6.79
C SER A 416 -1.64 -30.32 -5.91
N ARG A 417 -1.23 -31.56 -5.64
CA ARG A 417 -1.96 -32.46 -4.76
C ARG A 417 -1.03 -32.90 -3.63
N PRO A 418 -1.37 -32.64 -2.37
CA PRO A 418 -0.65 -33.20 -1.25
C PRO A 418 -0.71 -34.73 -1.28
N ALA A 419 0.36 -35.38 -0.82
CA ALA A 419 0.40 -36.83 -0.71
C ALA A 419 -0.77 -37.34 0.17
N GLY A 420 -1.45 -38.40 -0.28
CA GLY A 420 -2.59 -38.97 0.45
C GLY A 420 -3.92 -38.22 0.28
N SER A 421 -3.99 -37.16 -0.52
CA SER A 421 -5.25 -36.48 -0.85
C SER A 421 -5.91 -37.09 -2.10
N PRO A 422 -7.04 -37.80 -1.98
CA PRO A 422 -7.80 -38.24 -3.14
C PRO A 422 -8.36 -37.01 -3.86
N ALA A 423 -8.09 -36.86 -5.16
CA ALA A 423 -8.77 -35.86 -5.96
C ALA A 423 -10.08 -36.46 -6.41
N ASN A 424 -11.17 -35.74 -6.13
CA ASN A 424 -12.50 -36.15 -6.56
C ASN A 424 -12.66 -36.01 -8.09
N ARG A 425 -11.84 -35.15 -8.73
CA ARG A 425 -11.89 -34.89 -10.17
C ARG A 425 -10.60 -34.25 -10.72
N PRO A 426 -10.33 -34.38 -12.04
CA PRO A 426 -9.24 -33.67 -12.70
C PRO A 426 -9.54 -32.16 -12.78
N LEU A 427 -8.58 -31.34 -12.38
CA LEU A 427 -8.66 -29.89 -12.48
C LEU A 427 -8.20 -29.43 -13.87
N LYS A 428 -9.04 -28.67 -14.57
CA LYS A 428 -8.74 -28.15 -15.93
C LYS A 428 -8.75 -26.64 -16.00
N ARG A 429 -9.66 -26.00 -15.28
CA ARG A 429 -9.89 -24.57 -15.33
C ARG A 429 -10.00 -24.04 -13.92
N VAL A 430 -9.36 -22.90 -13.68
CA VAL A 430 -9.43 -22.21 -12.38
C VAL A 430 -9.95 -20.81 -12.58
N ASP A 431 -10.88 -20.40 -11.73
CA ASP A 431 -11.29 -19.02 -11.59
C ASP A 431 -10.52 -18.36 -10.45
N ILE A 432 -10.16 -17.09 -10.62
CA ILE A 432 -9.23 -16.41 -9.71
C ILE A 432 -9.70 -14.99 -9.43
N MET A 433 -9.87 -14.69 -8.14
CA MET A 433 -9.93 -13.31 -7.66
C MET A 433 -8.59 -12.89 -7.07
N ALA A 434 -8.20 -11.66 -7.35
CA ALA A 434 -6.98 -11.08 -6.83
C ALA A 434 -7.14 -9.61 -6.47
N LEU A 435 -6.41 -9.20 -5.44
CA LEU A 435 -6.07 -7.80 -5.24
C LEU A 435 -5.01 -7.41 -6.28
N CYS A 436 -5.24 -6.29 -6.95
CA CYS A 436 -4.41 -5.77 -8.02
C CYS A 436 -4.05 -4.31 -7.79
N THR A 437 -2.91 -3.90 -8.36
CA THR A 437 -2.51 -2.51 -8.52
C THR A 437 -2.47 -2.17 -10.01
N ASN A 438 -2.35 -0.88 -10.34
CA ASN A 438 -2.12 -0.40 -11.71
C ASN A 438 -0.62 -0.37 -12.08
N ARG A 439 0.21 -1.18 -11.41
CA ARG A 439 1.66 -1.26 -11.60
C ARG A 439 2.31 0.13 -11.59
N ASP A 440 2.89 0.54 -12.72
CA ASP A 440 3.65 1.77 -12.91
C ASP A 440 2.80 2.94 -13.44
N LEU A 441 1.52 2.73 -13.74
CA LEU A 441 0.66 3.82 -14.20
C LEU A 441 0.55 4.98 -13.20
N PRO A 442 0.49 4.76 -11.86
CA PRO A 442 0.49 5.86 -10.91
C PRO A 442 1.77 6.73 -10.95
N ILE A 443 2.89 6.22 -11.48
CA ILE A 443 4.15 6.99 -11.64
C ILE A 443 4.04 7.96 -12.83
N LEU A 444 3.13 7.69 -13.78
CA LEU A 444 2.94 8.50 -14.98
C LEU A 444 1.95 9.66 -14.78
N ASP A 445 1.25 9.69 -13.65
CA ASP A 445 0.27 10.71 -13.30
C ASP A 445 0.34 11.03 -11.80
N ASP A 446 1.25 11.94 -11.43
CA ASP A 446 1.54 12.32 -10.04
C ASP A 446 0.41 13.14 -9.39
N THR A 447 -0.51 13.73 -10.18
CA THR A 447 -1.61 14.56 -9.66
C THR A 447 -2.94 14.23 -10.34
N PRO A 448 -3.43 12.97 -10.23
CA PRO A 448 -4.58 12.53 -10.97
C PRO A 448 -5.84 13.21 -10.43
N THR A 449 -6.68 13.71 -11.34
CA THR A 449 -8.06 14.06 -10.96
C THR A 449 -8.86 12.78 -10.87
N LEU A 450 -9.35 12.47 -9.67
CA LEU A 450 -10.11 11.26 -9.40
C LEU A 450 -11.62 11.53 -9.39
N THR A 451 -12.37 10.56 -9.88
CA THR A 451 -13.84 10.57 -9.91
C THR A 451 -14.38 9.35 -9.18
N LEU A 452 -15.46 9.56 -8.41
CA LEU A 452 -16.21 8.53 -7.71
C LEU A 452 -17.03 7.66 -8.68
#